data_AF-A0A7S2ESM6-F1
#
_entry.id   AF-A0A7S2ESM6-F1
#
_cell.length_a   1.000
_cell.length_b   1.000
_cell.length_c   1.000
_cell.angle_alpha   90.00
_cell.angle_beta   90.00
_cell.angle_gamma   90.00
#
_symmetry.space_group_name_H-M   'P 1'
#
loop_
_entity.id
_entity.type
_entity.pdbx_description
1 polymer ?
#
loop_
_entity_poly.entity_id
_entity_poly.type
_entity_poly.pdbx_seq_one_letter_code
_entity_poly.pdbx_strand_id
1 'polypeptide(L)'
;DEFVNYHRALGFEQFFVYDNSDGFEMQQWGKQKGDYVEVIHFPGQSKQMPSYNDCAKRTKAAGIFKWVAFFDIDEFLVLKKHGHVSDMLEDHCKSGALAVNWLMFEYNGWNIPFFEPVT
;
A
#
# COMPACT_ATOMS: atom_id res chain seq x y z
N ASP A 1 -11.05 9.58 -0.24
CA ASP A 1 -9.68 9.20 -0.55
C ASP A 1 -9.67 7.97 -1.44
N GLU A 2 -8.95 8.10 -2.55
CA GLU A 2 -8.89 7.18 -3.69
C GLU A 2 -8.02 5.96 -3.39
N PHE A 3 -6.87 6.13 -2.73
CA PHE A 3 -5.91 5.07 -2.43
C PHE A 3 -6.56 3.89 -1.69
N VAL A 4 -7.20 4.17 -0.54
CA VAL A 4 -7.84 3.13 0.28
C VAL A 4 -8.98 2.45 -0.48
N ASN A 5 -9.82 3.23 -1.17
CA ASN A 5 -10.99 2.69 -1.85
C ASN A 5 -10.59 1.80 -3.04
N TYR A 6 -9.59 2.23 -3.80
CA TYR A 6 -9.05 1.48 -4.94
C TYR A 6 -8.43 0.15 -4.49
N HIS A 7 -7.52 0.19 -3.52
CA HIS A 7 -6.87 -1.04 -3.03
C HIS A 7 -7.86 -1.96 -2.30
N ARG A 8 -8.88 -1.43 -1.62
CA ARG A 8 -9.94 -2.26 -1.02
C ARG A 8 -10.70 -3.03 -2.12
N ALA A 9 -11.00 -2.37 -3.24
CA ALA A 9 -11.66 -3.01 -4.38
C ALA A 9 -10.79 -4.11 -5.03
N LEU A 10 -9.46 -4.00 -4.94
CA LEU A 10 -8.51 -5.03 -5.38
C LEU A 10 -8.34 -6.19 -4.40
N GLY A 11 -8.87 -6.09 -3.18
CA GLY A 11 -8.84 -7.17 -2.20
C GLY A 11 -7.97 -6.96 -0.97
N PHE A 12 -7.35 -5.79 -0.80
CA PHE A 12 -6.66 -5.47 0.46
C PHE A 12 -7.66 -5.33 1.60
N GLU A 13 -7.36 -5.88 2.78
CA GLU A 13 -8.34 -5.98 3.88
C GLU A 13 -8.13 -4.98 5.03
N GLN A 14 -6.88 -4.61 5.30
CA GLN A 14 -6.48 -3.75 6.41
C GLN A 14 -5.42 -2.76 5.92
N PHE A 15 -5.52 -1.51 6.37
CA PHE A 15 -4.63 -0.42 5.97
C PHE A 15 -4.00 0.21 7.20
N PHE A 16 -2.68 0.21 7.25
CA PHE A 16 -1.89 0.91 8.26
C PHE A 16 -1.30 2.16 7.64
N VAL A 17 -1.82 3.33 8.00
CA VAL A 17 -1.39 4.62 7.45
C VAL A 17 -0.50 5.32 8.48
N TYR A 18 0.78 5.48 8.15
CA TYR A 18 1.74 6.16 9.01
C TYR A 18 1.71 7.65 8.73
N ASP A 19 1.25 8.42 9.73
CA ASP A 19 1.17 9.87 9.67
C ASP A 19 2.42 10.48 10.30
N ASN A 20 3.31 11.01 9.45
CA ASN A 20 4.54 11.65 9.88
C ASN A 20 4.43 13.15 10.17
N SER A 21 3.22 13.72 10.13
CA SER A 21 2.96 15.08 10.60
C SER A 21 3.18 15.17 12.11
N ASP A 22 3.59 16.34 12.58
CA ASP A 22 3.76 16.59 14.02
C ASP A 22 2.42 16.62 14.78
N GLY A 23 1.34 17.00 14.08
CA GLY A 23 0.01 17.23 14.67
C GLY A 23 -0.96 16.05 14.61
N PHE A 24 -0.54 14.89 14.09
CA PHE A 24 -1.41 13.73 13.84
C PHE A 24 -2.62 14.07 12.95
N GLU A 25 -2.36 14.83 11.88
CA GLU A 25 -3.34 15.45 10.99
C GLU A 25 -4.31 14.43 10.35
N MET A 26 -3.87 13.20 10.13
CA MET A 26 -4.66 12.14 9.49
C MET A 26 -5.58 11.39 10.46
N GLN A 27 -5.53 11.67 11.76
CA GLN A 27 -6.31 10.94 12.75
C GLN A 27 -7.82 11.00 12.48
N GLN A 28 -8.35 12.19 12.19
CA GLN A 28 -9.78 12.36 11.95
C GLN A 28 -10.22 11.68 10.65
N TRP A 29 -9.41 11.79 9.60
CA TRP A 29 -9.63 11.11 8.33
C TRP A 29 -9.71 9.59 8.52
N GLY A 30 -8.78 9.01 9.28
CA GLY A 30 -8.77 7.58 9.60
C GLY A 30 -10.04 7.11 10.30
N LYS A 31 -10.46 7.84 11.34
CA LYS A 31 -11.70 7.55 12.07
C LYS A 31 -12.94 7.54 11.16
N GLN A 32 -12.96 8.40 10.13
CA GLN A 32 -14.07 8.47 9.17
C GLN A 32 -14.06 7.33 8.16
N LYS A 33 -12.92 6.66 7.93
CA LYS A 33 -12.81 5.52 7.01
C LYS A 33 -13.36 4.23 7.60
N GLY A 34 -13.32 4.07 8.93
CA GLY A 34 -13.83 2.89 9.62
C GLY A 34 -12.75 1.88 9.98
N ASP A 35 -13.18 0.72 10.48
CA ASP A 35 -12.35 -0.22 11.26
C ASP A 35 -11.27 -0.96 10.45
N TYR A 36 -11.22 -0.76 9.13
CA TYR A 36 -10.20 -1.33 8.25
C TYR A 36 -9.05 -0.36 7.96
N VAL A 37 -9.07 0.83 8.54
CA VAL A 37 -7.98 1.81 8.46
C VAL A 37 -7.51 2.17 9.87
N GLU A 38 -6.24 1.87 10.16
CA GLU A 38 -5.57 2.34 11.36
C GLU A 38 -4.56 3.42 10.98
N VAL A 39 -4.72 4.64 11.53
CA VAL A 39 -3.74 5.70 11.35
C VAL A 39 -2.81 5.72 12.56
N ILE A 40 -1.50 5.68 12.29
CA ILE A 40 -0.44 5.55 13.27
C ILE A 40 0.33 6.86 13.28
N HIS A 41 0.29 7.58 14.40
CA HIS A 41 1.09 8.79 14.55
C HIS A 41 2.57 8.45 14.64
N PHE A 42 3.35 8.95 13.70
CA PHE A 42 4.76 8.63 13.54
C PHE A 42 5.59 9.86 13.13
N PRO A 43 5.57 10.94 13.95
CA PRO A 43 6.02 12.26 13.55
C PRO A 43 7.52 12.32 13.23
N GLY A 44 7.86 13.20 12.29
CA GLY A 44 9.21 13.62 11.98
C GLY A 44 9.65 13.35 10.53
N GLN A 45 10.93 13.59 10.26
CA GLN A 45 11.50 13.53 8.91
C GLN A 45 12.07 12.15 8.58
N SER A 46 12.12 11.82 7.28
CA SER A 46 12.72 10.59 6.74
C SER A 46 12.17 9.30 7.38
N LYS A 47 10.84 9.22 7.49
CA LYS A 47 10.16 8.17 8.26
C LYS A 47 9.78 6.92 7.46
N GLN A 48 9.99 6.89 6.15
CA GLN A 48 9.58 5.78 5.28
C GLN A 48 10.18 4.42 5.71
N MET A 49 11.51 4.30 5.77
CA MET A 49 12.14 3.04 6.21
C MET A 49 11.81 2.69 7.68
N PRO A 50 11.82 3.64 8.62
CA PRO A 50 11.32 3.39 9.97
C PRO A 50 9.86 2.90 10.05
N SER A 51 8.94 3.48 9.28
CA SER A 51 7.52 3.11 9.29
C SER A 51 7.31 1.72 8.69
N TYR A 52 7.99 1.40 7.59
CA TYR A 52 7.95 0.05 7.00
C TYR A 52 8.46 -1.01 7.98
N ASN A 53 9.54 -0.71 8.70
CA ASN A 53 10.07 -1.61 9.73
C ASN A 53 9.12 -1.78 10.92
N ASP A 54 8.47 -0.70 11.38
CA ASP A 54 7.45 -0.78 12.43
C ASP A 54 6.27 -1.66 11.99
N CYS A 55 5.77 -1.41 10.78
CA CYS A 55 4.64 -2.14 10.21
C CYS A 55 4.95 -3.63 10.05
N ALA A 56 6.13 -3.98 9.52
CA ALA A 56 6.58 -5.37 9.40
C ALA A 56 6.65 -6.07 10.77
N LYS A 57 7.17 -5.39 11.80
CA LYS A 57 7.24 -5.95 13.16
C LYS A 57 5.85 -6.13 13.76
N ARG A 58 4.98 -5.14 13.62
CA ARG A 58 3.61 -5.14 14.13
C ARG A 58 2.76 -6.25 13.52
N THR A 59 2.73 -6.31 12.19
CA THR A 59 1.95 -7.31 11.44
C THR A 59 2.46 -8.72 11.71
N LYS A 60 3.79 -8.91 11.81
CA LYS A 60 4.39 -10.18 12.24
C LYS A 60 4.01 -10.56 13.66
N ALA A 61 4.03 -9.61 14.60
CA ALA A 61 3.65 -9.86 15.99
C ALA A 61 2.16 -10.20 16.16
N ALA A 62 1.30 -9.58 15.35
CA ALA A 62 -0.13 -9.89 15.32
C ALA A 62 -0.41 -11.32 14.81
N GLY A 63 0.39 -11.83 13.87
CA GLY A 63 0.34 -13.23 13.43
C GLY A 63 -0.90 -13.63 12.61
N ILE A 64 -1.76 -12.67 12.27
CA ILE A 64 -3.00 -12.89 11.50
C ILE A 64 -2.88 -12.48 10.03
N PHE A 65 -1.82 -11.77 9.66
CA PHE A 65 -1.60 -11.30 8.29
C PHE A 65 -0.74 -12.30 7.51
N LYS A 66 -1.30 -12.88 6.44
CA LYS A 66 -0.57 -13.78 5.56
C LYS A 66 0.39 -13.04 4.62
N TRP A 67 -0.06 -11.88 4.13
CA TRP A 67 0.69 -11.02 3.22
C TRP A 67 0.60 -9.57 3.69
N VAL A 68 1.68 -8.82 3.49
CA VAL A 68 1.77 -7.38 3.76
C VAL A 68 2.47 -6.75 2.58
N ALA A 69 1.92 -5.63 2.08
CA ALA A 69 2.51 -4.83 1.02
C ALA A 69 2.84 -3.43 1.56
N PHE A 70 3.83 -2.79 0.95
CA PHE A 70 4.27 -1.44 1.29
C PHE A 70 4.10 -0.56 0.05
N PHE A 71 3.49 0.61 0.23
CA PHE A 71 3.21 1.57 -0.81
C PHE A 71 3.39 2.98 -0.26
N ASP A 72 3.83 3.89 -1.12
CA ASP A 72 3.59 5.31 -0.91
C ASP A 72 2.11 5.62 -1.24
N ILE A 73 1.55 6.68 -0.63
CA ILE A 73 0.09 6.95 -0.68
C ILE A 73 -0.44 7.38 -2.06
N ASP A 74 0.47 7.72 -2.97
CA ASP A 74 0.21 8.09 -4.36
C ASP A 74 0.54 6.97 -5.36
N GLU A 75 0.91 5.78 -4.87
CA GLU A 75 1.17 4.60 -5.70
C GLU A 75 -0.05 3.70 -5.78
N PHE A 76 -0.25 3.06 -6.95
CA PHE A 76 -1.37 2.19 -7.20
C PHE A 76 -0.91 0.87 -7.83
N LEU A 77 -1.32 -0.25 -7.22
CA LEU A 77 -1.10 -1.57 -7.79
C LEU A 77 -2.10 -1.86 -8.90
N VAL A 78 -1.63 -2.03 -10.13
CA VAL A 78 -2.50 -2.39 -11.27
C VAL A 78 -2.34 -3.86 -11.59
N LEU A 79 -3.41 -4.64 -11.39
CA LEU A 79 -3.47 -6.03 -11.83
C LEU A 79 -3.91 -6.11 -13.29
N LYS A 80 -3.12 -6.75 -14.16
CA LYS A 80 -3.46 -6.91 -15.59
C LYS A 80 -4.22 -8.21 -15.88
N LYS A 81 -3.80 -9.31 -15.24
CA LYS A 81 -4.38 -10.65 -15.44
C LYS A 81 -5.43 -11.04 -14.40
N HIS A 82 -5.32 -10.50 -13.19
CA HIS A 82 -6.12 -10.93 -12.03
C HIS A 82 -7.12 -9.85 -11.59
N GLY A 83 -8.28 -10.28 -11.09
CA GLY A 83 -9.27 -9.36 -10.50
C GLY A 83 -9.02 -9.08 -9.01
N HIS A 84 -8.22 -9.91 -8.34
CA HIS A 84 -7.96 -9.82 -6.90
C HIS A 84 -6.49 -10.10 -6.58
N VAL A 85 -5.96 -9.43 -5.56
CA VAL A 85 -4.53 -9.55 -5.18
C VAL A 85 -4.16 -10.93 -4.66
N SER A 86 -5.09 -11.65 -4.03
CA SER A 86 -4.84 -13.03 -3.58
C SER A 86 -4.54 -13.96 -4.76
N ASP A 87 -5.27 -13.83 -5.86
CA ASP A 87 -5.13 -14.68 -7.04
C ASP A 87 -3.76 -14.46 -7.70
N MET A 88 -3.33 -13.20 -7.76
CA MET A 88 -2.00 -12.82 -8.22
C MET A 88 -0.91 -13.44 -7.33
N LEU A 89 -1.07 -13.37 -6.01
CA LEU A 89 -0.10 -13.95 -5.07
C LEU A 89 -0.06 -15.48 -5.15
N GLU A 90 -1.19 -16.15 -5.35
CA GLU A 90 -1.24 -17.61 -5.52
C GLU A 90 -0.50 -18.07 -6.78
N ASP A 91 -0.64 -17.32 -7.89
CA ASP A 91 0.04 -17.61 -9.16
C ASP A 91 1.55 -17.31 -9.09
N HIS A 92 1.94 -16.22 -8.44
CA HIS A 92 3.30 -15.66 -8.57
C HIS A 92 4.17 -15.74 -7.31
N CYS A 93 3.61 -15.96 -6.12
CA CYS A 93 4.36 -15.94 -4.87
C CYS A 93 3.81 -16.92 -3.83
N LYS A 94 4.21 -18.20 -3.91
CA LYS A 94 3.79 -19.21 -2.93
C LYS A 94 4.42 -19.02 -1.54
N SER A 95 5.58 -18.35 -1.48
CA SER A 95 6.31 -18.04 -0.24
C SER A 95 7.34 -16.95 -0.49
N GLY A 96 7.72 -16.20 0.54
CA GLY A 96 8.77 -15.19 0.47
C GLY A 96 8.20 -13.81 0.17
N ALA A 97 8.76 -13.12 -0.83
CA ALA A 97 8.36 -11.78 -1.22
C ALA A 97 8.19 -11.70 -2.74
N LEU A 98 7.28 -10.84 -3.18
CA LEU A 98 7.07 -10.50 -4.58
C LEU A 98 7.40 -9.03 -4.79
N ALA A 99 8.33 -8.75 -5.71
CA ALA A 99 8.55 -7.42 -6.22
C ALA A 99 7.73 -7.23 -7.50
N VAL A 100 7.10 -6.06 -7.63
CA VAL A 100 6.31 -5.68 -8.81
C VAL A 100 7.04 -4.61 -9.59
N ASN A 101 6.87 -4.60 -10.92
CA ASN A 101 7.44 -3.56 -11.76
C ASN A 101 6.80 -2.21 -11.42
N TRP A 102 7.65 -1.20 -11.19
CA TRP A 102 7.21 0.15 -10.92
C TRP A 102 7.21 0.98 -12.21
N LEU A 103 6.04 1.48 -12.59
CA LEU A 103 5.87 2.40 -13.71
C LEU A 103 5.53 3.78 -13.15
N MET A 104 6.45 4.73 -13.30
CA MET A 104 6.25 6.11 -12.85
C MET A 104 5.46 6.91 -13.89
N PHE A 105 4.42 7.59 -13.45
CA PHE A 105 3.67 8.55 -14.25
C PHE A 105 4.12 9.97 -13.87
N GLU A 106 4.88 10.62 -14.75
CA GLU A 106 5.27 12.02 -14.53
C GLU A 106 4.15 13.00 -14.93
N TYR A 107 4.10 14.16 -14.27
CA TYR A 107 3.20 15.27 -14.60
C TYR A 107 3.68 16.12 -15.81
N ASN A 108 4.67 15.67 -16.57
CA ASN A 108 5.09 16.37 -17.78
C ASN A 108 4.15 15.92 -18.90
N GLY A 109 3.29 16.81 -19.42
CA GLY A 109 2.20 16.58 -20.39
C GLY A 109 2.56 15.95 -21.76
N TRP A 110 3.46 14.98 -21.76
CA TRP A 110 3.88 14.16 -22.87
C TRP A 110 3.30 12.76 -22.67
N ASN A 111 2.38 12.39 -23.56
CA ASN A 111 1.92 11.01 -23.71
C ASN A 111 3.11 10.15 -24.17
N ILE A 112 3.85 9.57 -23.23
CA ILE A 112 4.91 8.60 -23.52
C ILE A 112 4.20 7.31 -23.98
N PRO A 113 4.57 6.71 -25.13
CA PRO A 113 3.92 5.50 -25.61
C PRO A 113 4.09 4.36 -24.61
N PHE A 114 2.99 3.63 -24.40
CA PHE A 114 2.86 2.43 -23.57
C PHE A 114 4.14 1.58 -23.51
N PHE A 115 4.83 1.62 -22.38
CA PHE A 115 5.51 0.43 -21.90
C PHE A 115 4.43 -0.41 -21.23
N GLU A 116 4.07 -1.54 -21.84
CA GLU A 116 3.26 -2.55 -21.16
C GLU A 116 4.18 -3.35 -20.22
N PRO A 117 4.12 -3.17 -18.89
CA PRO A 117 4.76 -4.10 -17.98
C PRO A 117 4.13 -5.50 -18.17
N VAL A 118 4.99 -6.51 -18.23
CA VAL A 118 4.69 -7.89 -18.70
C VAL A 118 4.05 -8.76 -17.61
N THR A 119 3.23 -8.20 -16.72
CA THR A 119 2.54 -9.00 -15.69
C THR A 119 1.08 -8.64 -15.58
#